data_AF-A0A915LDY0-F1
#
_entry.id   AF-A0A915LDY0-F1
#
_cell.length_a   1.000
_cell.length_b   1.000
_cell.length_c   1.000
_cell.angle_alpha   90.00
_cell.angle_beta   90.00
_cell.angle_gamma   90.00
#
_symmetry.space_group_name_H-M   'P 1'
#
loop_
_entity.id
_entity.type
_entity.pdbx_description
1 polymer ?
#
loop_
_entity_poly.entity_id
_entity_poly.type
_entity_poly.pdbx_seq_one_letter_code
_entity_poly.pdbx_strand_id
1 'polypeptide(L)'
;MAPSIDLTVKVHPVVYMSIIDAYERKSSSNIGKTVSTTTMSAQRQERVESRALGTLLGFYEKNVVQATNCYAIPFSDAVIDNPEINDNFNRSMWQMCKRSSPTEQIVGWFFTVPDLPD
;
A
#
# COMPACT_ATOMS: atom_id res chain seq x y z
N MET A 1 -21.07 23.46 -2.70
CA MET A 1 -19.97 23.36 -3.68
C MET A 1 -18.69 23.46 -2.88
N ALA A 2 -17.99 22.35 -2.63
CA ALA A 2 -16.73 22.38 -1.89
C ALA A 2 -15.71 23.22 -2.70
N PRO A 3 -14.89 24.06 -2.06
CA PRO A 3 -13.89 24.83 -2.78
C PRO A 3 -12.97 23.88 -3.54
N SER A 4 -12.73 24.16 -4.83
CA SER A 4 -11.73 23.43 -5.61
C SER A 4 -10.35 23.74 -5.01
N ILE A 5 -9.89 22.83 -4.16
CA ILE A 5 -8.52 22.86 -3.65
C ILE A 5 -7.59 22.50 -4.79
N ASP A 6 -6.80 23.47 -5.25
CA ASP A 6 -5.71 23.24 -6.20
C ASP A 6 -4.55 22.53 -5.46
N LEU A 7 -4.72 21.21 -5.28
CA LEU A 7 -3.79 20.34 -4.58
C LEU A 7 -2.84 19.68 -5.58
N THR A 8 -1.56 20.04 -5.53
CA THR A 8 -0.53 19.40 -6.35
C THR A 8 0.18 18.31 -5.55
N VAL A 9 0.24 17.08 -6.08
CA VAL A 9 1.01 15.99 -5.46
C VAL A 9 2.30 15.76 -6.25
N LYS A 10 3.44 15.88 -5.59
CA LYS A 10 4.77 15.57 -6.14
C LYS A 10 5.26 14.30 -5.49
N VAL A 11 5.54 13.28 -6.29
CA VAL A 11 6.00 11.97 -5.80
C VAL A 11 7.44 11.76 -6.23
N HIS A 12 8.33 11.50 -5.27
CA HIS A 12 9.72 11.20 -5.56
C HIS A 12 9.85 9.82 -6.24
N PRO A 13 10.79 9.62 -7.19
CA PRO A 13 10.99 8.34 -7.87
C PRO A 13 11.19 7.15 -6.93
N VAL A 14 11.84 7.38 -5.78
CA VAL A 14 12.07 6.35 -4.75
C VAL A 14 10.76 5.75 -4.22
N VAL A 15 9.68 6.54 -4.14
CA VAL A 15 8.37 6.07 -3.69
C VAL A 15 7.81 5.08 -4.70
N TYR A 16 7.87 5.39 -6.00
CA TYR A 16 7.42 4.47 -7.05
C TYR A 16 8.19 3.15 -7.01
N MET A 17 9.53 3.23 -6.93
CA MET A 17 10.37 2.03 -6.85
C MET A 17 10.06 1.18 -5.61
N SER A 18 9.80 1.82 -4.47
CA SER A 18 9.46 1.14 -3.21
C SER A 18 8.10 0.46 -3.27
N ILE A 19 7.11 1.08 -3.93
CA ILE A 19 5.78 0.49 -4.14
C ILE A 19 5.88 -0.74 -5.05
N ILE A 20 6.63 -0.64 -6.14
CA ILE A 20 6.86 -1.77 -7.07
C ILE A 20 7.58 -2.92 -6.34
N ASP A 21 8.65 -2.63 -5.61
CA ASP A 21 9.38 -3.62 -4.81
C ASP A 21 8.48 -4.29 -3.75
N ALA A 22 7.60 -3.52 -3.08
CA ALA A 22 6.62 -4.07 -2.16
C ALA A 22 5.61 -5.00 -2.84
N TYR A 23 5.13 -4.63 -4.03
CA TYR A 23 4.22 -5.44 -4.84
C TYR A 23 4.85 -6.78 -5.25
N GLU A 24 6.07 -6.76 -5.78
CA GLU A 24 6.80 -7.96 -6.22
C GLU A 24 7.14 -8.90 -5.07
N ARG A 25 7.50 -8.36 -3.89
CA ARG A 25 7.73 -9.17 -2.69
C ARG A 25 6.45 -9.88 -2.22
N LYS A 26 5.29 -9.24 -2.33
CA LYS A 26 4.01 -9.90 -2.00
C LYS A 26 3.63 -10.94 -3.05
N SER A 27 3.85 -10.65 -4.34
CA SER A 27 3.69 -11.62 -5.44
C SER A 27 4.47 -12.90 -5.20
N SER A 28 5.72 -12.76 -4.77
CA SER A 28 6.60 -13.89 -4.41
C SER A 28 6.12 -14.66 -3.17
N SER A 29 5.51 -13.98 -2.19
CA SER A 29 4.95 -14.63 -1.00
C SER A 29 3.67 -15.42 -1.26
N ASN A 30 2.92 -15.05 -2.30
CA ASN A 30 1.70 -15.74 -2.72
C ASN A 30 1.97 -16.93 -3.66
N ILE A 31 3.20 -17.06 -4.16
CA ILE A 31 3.66 -18.16 -5.04
C ILE A 31 3.65 -19.56 -4.36
N GLY A 32 3.32 -19.64 -3.07
CA GLY A 32 3.06 -20.89 -2.34
C GLY A 32 1.63 -21.06 -1.81
N LYS A 33 0.76 -20.06 -1.96
CA LYS A 33 -0.66 -20.13 -1.56
C LYS A 33 -1.51 -20.61 -2.74
N THR A 34 -1.15 -21.75 -3.31
CA THR A 34 -2.11 -22.55 -4.08
C THR A 34 -3.13 -23.04 -3.06
N VAL A 35 -4.33 -22.48 -3.12
CA VAL A 35 -5.47 -22.84 -2.27
C VAL A 35 -5.55 -24.35 -2.07
N SER A 36 -5.07 -24.84 -0.93
CA SER A 36 -5.37 -26.15 -0.39
C SER A 36 -6.73 -26.07 0.31
N THR A 37 -7.76 -25.68 -0.44
CA THR A 37 -9.14 -26.00 -0.08
C THR A 37 -9.53 -27.19 -0.94
N THR A 38 -9.43 -28.35 -0.31
CA THR A 38 -9.92 -29.64 -0.78
C THR A 38 -11.40 -29.55 -1.12
N THR A 39 -11.73 -29.23 -2.35
CA THR A 39 -12.93 -29.76 -3.01
C THR A 39 -12.68 -29.81 -4.51
N MET A 40 -12.41 -31.03 -4.94
CA MET A 40 -12.21 -31.41 -6.33
C MET A 40 -13.40 -30.97 -7.19
N SER A 41 -13.24 -29.93 -8.00
CA SER A 41 -13.90 -29.83 -9.31
C SER A 41 -13.28 -28.69 -10.11
N ALA A 42 -13.06 -28.98 -11.39
CA ALA A 42 -12.36 -28.13 -12.34
C ALA A 42 -13.05 -26.78 -12.53
N GLN A 43 -12.55 -25.72 -11.88
CA GLN A 43 -12.93 -24.34 -12.17
C GLN A 43 -11.71 -23.42 -12.01
N ARG A 44 -11.35 -22.76 -13.12
CA ARG A 44 -10.58 -21.52 -13.29
C ARG A 44 -9.76 -21.08 -12.07
N GLN A 45 -8.42 -21.19 -12.17
CA GLN A 45 -7.48 -20.51 -11.29
C GLN A 45 -7.84 -19.01 -11.23
N GLU A 46 -8.58 -18.60 -10.20
CA GLU A 46 -8.62 -17.19 -9.80
C GLU A 46 -7.24 -16.89 -9.23
N ARG A 47 -6.41 -16.26 -10.06
CA ARG A 47 -5.11 -15.74 -9.66
C ARG A 47 -5.37 -14.81 -8.47
N VAL A 48 -4.99 -15.20 -7.24
CA VAL A 48 -5.05 -14.28 -6.10
C VAL A 48 -4.10 -13.15 -6.43
N GLU A 49 -4.68 -12.03 -6.82
CA GLU A 49 -3.96 -10.84 -7.23
C GLU A 49 -3.16 -10.34 -6.06
N SER A 50 -1.87 -10.21 -6.24
CA SER A 50 -1.04 -9.64 -5.19
C SER A 50 -1.30 -8.15 -5.14
N ARG A 51 -1.73 -7.66 -3.98
CA ARG A 51 -2.03 -6.24 -3.76
C ARG A 51 -1.14 -5.74 -2.63
N ALA A 52 -0.44 -4.64 -2.83
CA ALA A 52 0.32 -3.96 -1.80
C ALA A 52 -0.46 -2.75 -1.28
N LEU A 53 -0.50 -2.61 0.04
CA LEU A 53 -1.04 -1.47 0.76
C LEU A 53 0.08 -0.88 1.59
N GLY A 54 0.12 0.45 1.72
CA GLY A 54 1.11 1.08 2.57
C GLY A 54 0.83 2.55 2.84
N THR A 55 1.69 3.12 3.69
CA THR A 55 1.60 4.52 4.12
C THR A 55 2.62 5.36 3.34
N LEU A 56 2.18 6.54 2.91
CA LEU A 56 3.02 7.56 2.29
C LEU A 56 3.47 8.57 3.35
N LEU A 57 4.75 8.89 3.32
CA LEU A 57 5.41 9.86 4.19
C LEU A 57 5.97 11.01 3.35
N GLY A 58 5.98 12.19 3.96
CA GLY A 58 6.62 13.36 3.40
C GLY A 58 6.13 14.65 4.02
N PHE A 59 5.86 15.64 3.17
CA PHE A 59 5.57 17.01 3.58
C PHE A 59 4.29 17.53 2.94
N TYR A 60 3.58 18.35 3.69
CA TYR A 60 2.43 19.09 3.18
C TYR A 60 2.63 20.58 3.43
N GLU A 61 2.81 21.35 2.36
CA GLU A 61 2.99 22.79 2.43
C GLU A 61 2.26 23.49 1.28
N LYS A 62 1.50 24.54 1.60
CA LYS A 62 0.88 25.46 0.61
C LYS A 62 0.15 24.73 -0.54
N ASN A 63 -0.69 23.76 -0.20
CA ASN A 63 -1.43 22.90 -1.15
C ASN A 63 -0.55 22.03 -2.06
N VAL A 64 0.71 21.79 -1.68
CA VAL A 64 1.57 20.81 -2.33
C VAL A 64 1.89 19.70 -1.35
N VAL A 65 1.53 18.47 -1.71
CA VAL A 65 1.97 17.26 -1.01
C VAL A 65 3.24 16.78 -1.70
N GLN A 66 4.33 16.66 -0.96
CA GLN A 66 5.54 16.00 -1.45
C GLN A 66 5.67 14.64 -0.76
N ALA A 67 5.47 13.57 -1.52
CA ALA A 67 5.71 12.21 -1.06
C ALA A 67 7.19 11.87 -1.29
N THR A 68 7.95 11.79 -0.20
CA THR A 68 9.39 11.54 -0.21
C THR A 68 9.73 10.09 0.11
N ASN A 69 8.88 9.43 0.91
CA ASN A 69 9.13 8.10 1.42
C ASN A 69 7.81 7.32 1.56
N CYS A 70 7.87 5.99 1.62
CA CYS A 70 6.72 5.13 1.86
C CYS A 70 7.14 3.78 2.44
N TYR A 71 6.21 3.10 3.10
CA TYR A 71 6.41 1.71 3.53
C TYR A 71 5.14 0.90 3.35
N ALA A 72 5.29 -0.38 2.99
CA ALA A 72 4.19 -1.31 2.88
C ALA A 72 3.79 -1.84 4.26
N ILE A 73 2.49 -2.00 4.48
CA ILE A 73 1.93 -2.57 5.69
C ILE A 73 1.40 -3.96 5.36
N PRO A 74 1.75 -4.99 6.16
CA PRO A 74 1.11 -6.29 6.05
C PRO A 74 -0.40 -6.16 6.28
N PHE A 75 -1.19 -6.61 5.32
CA PHE A 75 -2.65 -6.66 5.43
C PHE A 75 -3.16 -8.00 4.92
N SER A 76 -4.26 -8.46 5.51
CA SER A 76 -5.00 -9.63 5.06
C SER A 76 -6.14 -9.16 4.14
N ASP A 77 -6.13 -9.65 2.90
CA ASP A 77 -7.17 -9.47 1.90
C ASP A 77 -8.19 -10.61 1.92
N ALA A 78 -8.20 -11.44 2.97
CA ALA A 78 -9.06 -12.61 3.09
C ALA A 78 -10.57 -12.27 3.05
N VAL A 79 -10.95 -11.05 3.45
CA VAL A 79 -12.33 -10.55 3.35
C VAL A 79 -12.33 -9.30 2.47
N ILE A 80 -12.93 -9.41 1.29
CA ILE A 80 -12.96 -8.35 0.26
C ILE A 80 -13.53 -7.03 0.82
N ASP A 81 -14.57 -7.12 1.66
CA ASP A 81 -15.24 -5.95 2.25
C ASP A 81 -14.63 -5.48 3.57
N ASN A 82 -13.69 -6.23 4.16
CA ASN A 82 -13.13 -5.90 5.47
C ASN A 82 -11.64 -6.28 5.55
N PRO A 83 -10.76 -5.60 4.78
CA PRO A 83 -9.33 -5.85 4.83
C PRO A 83 -8.78 -5.56 6.22
N GLU A 84 -8.08 -6.53 6.81
CA GLU A 84 -7.49 -6.39 8.13
C GLU A 84 -6.08 -5.83 8.02
N ILE A 85 -5.88 -4.63 8.58
CA ILE A 85 -4.59 -3.95 8.60
C ILE A 85 -3.94 -4.17 9.96
N ASN A 86 -2.64 -4.52 9.96
CA ASN A 86 -1.87 -4.58 11.20
C ASN A 86 -1.52 -3.17 11.70
N ASP A 87 -2.42 -2.60 12.49
CA ASP A 87 -2.31 -1.26 13.06
C ASP A 87 -1.13 -1.14 14.05
N ASN A 88 -0.77 -2.23 14.73
CA ASN A 88 0.41 -2.25 15.60
C ASN A 88 1.71 -2.10 14.80
N PHE A 89 1.82 -2.84 13.69
CA PHE A 89 2.94 -2.71 12.76
C PHE A 89 3.04 -1.30 12.20
N ASN A 90 1.91 -0.72 11.78
CA ASN A 90 1.86 0.63 11.25
C ASN A 90 2.40 1.66 12.26
N ARG A 91 1.96 1.59 13.52
CA ARG A 91 2.45 2.48 14.59
C ARG A 91 3.94 2.33 14.86
N SER A 92 4.43 1.09 15.00
CA SER A 92 5.85 0.85 15.28
C SER A 92 6.73 1.32 14.12
N MET A 93 6.32 1.05 12.89
CA MET A 93 7.06 1.47 11.70
C MET A 93 7.10 2.99 11.57
N TRP A 94 5.96 3.66 11.75
CA TRP A 94 5.89 5.12 11.77
C TRP A 94 6.81 5.73 12.83
N GLN A 95 6.81 5.18 14.06
CA GLN A 95 7.70 5.65 15.13
C GLN A 95 9.19 5.50 14.75
N MET A 96 9.56 4.41 14.08
CA MET A 96 10.92 4.17 13.60
C MET A 96 11.31 5.19 12.52
N CYS A 97 10.44 5.40 11.52
CA CYS A 97 10.62 6.42 10.48
C CYS A 97 10.76 7.82 11.10
N LYS A 98 9.95 8.15 12.12
CA LYS A 98 10.01 9.45 12.81
C LYS A 98 11.33 9.66 13.56
N ARG A 99 11.93 8.60 14.10
CA ARG A 99 13.26 8.67 14.74
C ARG A 99 14.36 8.94 13.72
N SER A 100 14.28 8.34 12.54
CA SER A 100 15.26 8.53 11.47
C SER A 100 15.09 9.89 10.77
N SER A 101 13.85 10.31 10.57
CA SER A 101 13.48 11.49 9.80
C SER A 101 12.35 12.23 10.53
N PRO A 102 12.67 13.07 11.53
CA PRO A 102 11.68 13.71 12.38
C PRO A 102 10.85 14.78 11.68
N THR A 103 11.26 15.23 10.50
CA THR A 103 10.55 16.24 9.72
C THR A 103 9.44 15.63 8.86
N GLU A 104 9.54 14.34 8.50
CA GLU A 104 8.52 13.65 7.71
C GLU A 104 7.26 13.38 8.55
N GLN A 105 6.10 13.47 7.89
CA GLN A 105 4.79 13.20 8.45
C GLN A 105 3.98 12.32 7.49
N ILE A 106 2.91 11.71 7.99
CA ILE A 106 2.01 10.90 7.16
C ILE A 106 1.24 11.85 6.23
N VAL A 107 1.38 11.64 4.93
CA VAL A 107 0.72 12.45 3.89
C VAL A 107 -0.37 11.69 3.14
N GLY A 108 -0.45 10.38 3.30
CA GLY A 108 -1.48 9.56 2.67
C GLY A 108 -1.16 8.07 2.72
N TRP A 109 -1.79 7.32 1.82
CA TRP A 109 -1.61 5.88 1.66
C TRP A 109 -1.63 5.52 0.17
N PHE A 110 -1.07 4.37 -0.17
CA PHE A 110 -1.15 3.79 -1.50
C PHE A 110 -1.79 2.40 -1.44
N PHE A 111 -2.44 2.03 -2.54
CA PHE A 111 -2.98 0.70 -2.74
C PHE A 111 -2.81 0.33 -4.21
N THR A 112 -2.18 -0.81 -4.46
CA THR A 112 -2.00 -1.30 -5.83
C THR A 112 -3.18 -2.17 -6.22
N VAL A 113 -3.80 -1.87 -7.34
CA VAL A 113 -4.83 -2.69 -7.98
C VAL A 113 -4.26 -3.11 -9.33
N PRO A 114 -4.31 -4.40 -9.71
CA PRO A 114 -3.81 -4.85 -11.01
C PRO A 114 -4.66 -4.33 -12.17
N ASP A 115 -5.97 -4.15 -11.93
CA ASP A 115 -6.89 -3.52 -12.87
C ASP A 115 -7.43 -2.23 -12.22
N LEU A 116 -7.29 -1.11 -12.92
CA LEU A 116 -7.95 0.13 -12.54
C LEU A 116 -9.44 -0.03 -12.91
N PRO A 117 -10.39 0.12 -11.97
CA PRO A 117 -11.80 0.21 -12.36
C PRO A 117 -11.98 1.47 -13.23
N ASP A 118 -12.64 1.31 -14.39
CA ASP A 118 -13.01 2.40 -15.30
C ASP A 118 -13.69 3.58 -14.59
#